data_AF-A0A2C6ZB04-F1
#
_entry.id   AF-A0A2C6ZB04-F1
#
_cell.length_a   1.000
_cell.length_b   1.000
_cell.length_c   1.000
_cell.angle_alpha   90.00
_cell.angle_beta   90.00
_cell.angle_gamma   90.00
#
_symmetry.space_group_name_H-M   'P 1'
#
loop_
_entity.id
_entity.type
_entity.pdbx_description
1 polymer ?
#
loop_
_entity_poly.entity_id
_entity_poly.type
_entity_poly.pdbx_seq_one_letter_code
_entity_poly.pdbx_strand_id
1 'polypeptide(L)'
;MPPPPALLGGAGLALLPVAAFMAWLAHGPAVPRQGLRLVVAGNVLWVVASLLPPLLGMVSPNALGWAFLVGQAGFVGLLAWLEAGAGRAAAAAA
;
A
#
# COMPACT_ATOMS: atom_id res chain seq x y z
N MET A 1 17.88 10.55 -17.21
CA MET A 1 16.96 9.69 -18.01
C MET A 1 15.65 9.60 -17.22
N PRO A 2 14.48 10.01 -17.74
CA PRO A 2 13.23 9.79 -17.03
C PRO A 2 13.04 8.28 -16.80
N PRO A 3 12.45 7.83 -15.67
CA PRO A 3 12.10 6.43 -15.52
C PRO A 3 11.24 6.02 -16.72
N PRO A 4 11.45 4.82 -17.32
CA PRO A 4 10.68 4.40 -18.47
C PRO A 4 9.18 4.57 -18.15
N PRO A 5 8.39 5.23 -19.02
CA PRO A 5 6.95 5.47 -18.80
C PRO A 5 6.17 4.20 -18.39
N ALA A 6 6.68 3.04 -18.81
CA ALA A 6 6.19 1.72 -18.45
C ALA A 6 6.25 1.39 -16.95
N LEU A 7 7.17 1.97 -16.16
CA LEU A 7 7.24 1.71 -14.72
C LEU A 7 6.09 2.36 -13.96
N LEU A 8 5.80 3.64 -14.25
CA LEU A 8 4.68 4.34 -13.62
C LEU A 8 3.34 3.81 -14.13
N GLY A 9 3.24 3.54 -15.43
CA GLY A 9 2.04 2.91 -16.01
C GLY A 9 1.81 1.49 -15.47
N GLY A 10 2.87 0.68 -15.40
CA GLY A 10 2.81 -0.69 -14.85
C GLY A 10 2.46 -0.72 -13.36
N ALA A 11 3.03 0.19 -12.55
CA ALA A 11 2.68 0.31 -11.14
C ALA A 11 1.21 0.72 -10.95
N GLY A 12 0.71 1.70 -11.72
CA GLY A 12 -0.69 2.10 -11.70
C GLY A 12 -1.65 0.97 -12.10
N LEU A 13 -1.31 0.20 -13.13
CA LEU A 13 -2.11 -0.95 -13.56
C LEU A 13 -2.09 -2.07 -12.52
N ALA A 14 -0.96 -2.34 -11.86
CA ALA A 14 -0.86 -3.34 -10.82
C ALA A 14 -1.70 -3.01 -9.57
N LEU A 15 -1.98 -1.73 -9.33
CA LEU A 15 -2.84 -1.29 -8.23
C LEU A 15 -4.33 -1.57 -8.49
N LEU A 16 -4.79 -1.66 -9.74
CA LEU A 16 -6.21 -1.89 -10.05
C LEU A 16 -6.70 -3.27 -9.57
N PRO A 17 -6.01 -4.40 -9.82
CA PRO A 17 -6.38 -5.69 -9.24
C PRO A 17 -6.38 -5.69 -7.71
N VAL A 18 -5.42 -5.00 -7.09
CA VAL A 18 -5.32 -4.90 -5.63
C VAL A 18 -6.52 -4.13 -5.06
N ALA A 19 -6.87 -2.99 -5.66
CA ALA A 19 -8.03 -2.21 -5.27
C ALA A 19 -9.34 -3.00 -5.46
N ALA A 20 -9.47 -3.75 -6.56
CA ALA A 20 -10.63 -4.60 -6.81
C ALA A 20 -10.74 -5.72 -5.76
N PHE A 21 -9.63 -6.36 -5.38
CA PHE A 21 -9.59 -7.35 -4.30
C PHE A 21 -10.01 -6.74 -2.95
N MET A 22 -9.47 -5.58 -2.58
CA MET A 22 -9.84 -4.88 -1.34
C MET A 22 -11.33 -4.51 -1.33
N ALA A 23 -11.87 -4.01 -2.45
CA ALA A 23 -13.27 -3.66 -2.60
C ALA A 23 -14.19 -4.89 -2.46
N TRP A 24 -13.81 -6.01 -3.08
CA TRP A 24 -14.52 -7.28 -2.93
C TRP A 24 -14.51 -7.76 -1.47
N LEU A 25 -13.35 -7.67 -0.80
CA LEU A 25 -13.20 -8.05 0.61
C LEU A 25 -14.08 -7.20 1.54
N ALA A 26 -14.24 -5.93 1.22
CA ALA A 26 -15.05 -4.96 1.97
C ALA A 26 -16.56 -5.04 1.66
N HIS A 27 -16.96 -5.73 0.59
CA HIS A 27 -18.37 -5.83 0.18
C HIS A 27 -19.17 -6.86 1.01
N GLY A 28 -18.49 -7.77 1.71
CA GLY A 28 -19.13 -8.77 2.55
C GLY A 28 -19.66 -8.19 3.88
N PRO A 29 -20.62 -8.87 4.54
CA PRO A 29 -21.17 -8.45 5.83
C PRO A 29 -20.13 -8.44 6.97
N ALA A 30 -19.03 -9.17 6.82
CA ALA A 30 -17.88 -9.11 7.69
C ALA A 30 -16.60 -9.34 6.88
N VAL A 31 -15.54 -8.59 7.20
CA VAL A 31 -14.24 -8.74 6.56
C VAL A 31 -13.52 -9.97 7.15
N PRO A 32 -13.12 -10.97 6.33
CA PRO A 32 -12.37 -12.11 6.82
C PRO A 32 -11.03 -11.68 7.41
N ARG A 33 -10.70 -12.15 8.63
CA ARG A 33 -9.45 -11.81 9.34
C ARG A 33 -8.19 -12.07 8.51
N GLN A 34 -8.18 -13.16 7.75
CA GLN A 34 -7.04 -13.52 6.89
C GLN A 34 -6.88 -12.52 5.74
N GLY A 35 -7.99 -12.09 5.12
CA GLY A 35 -7.98 -11.06 4.10
C GLY A 35 -7.47 -9.71 4.63
N LEU A 36 -7.94 -9.30 5.82
CA LEU A 36 -7.46 -8.09 6.47
C LEU A 36 -5.95 -8.13 6.76
N ARG A 37 -5.44 -9.27 7.26
CA ARG A 37 -3.99 -9.46 7.48
C ARG A 37 -3.19 -9.37 6.19
N LEU A 38 -3.72 -9.95 5.10
CA LEU A 38 -3.08 -9.89 3.79
C LEU A 38 -3.00 -8.46 3.26
N VAL A 39 -4.09 -7.69 3.40
CA VAL A 39 -4.15 -6.27 3.01
C VAL A 39 -3.13 -5.44 3.80
N VAL A 40 -3.09 -5.60 5.13
CA VAL A 40 -2.10 -4.91 5.98
C VAL A 40 -0.67 -5.29 5.60
N ALA A 41 -0.38 -6.58 5.41
CA ALA A 41 0.96 -7.04 5.02
C ALA A 41 1.38 -6.49 3.65
N GLY A 42 0.45 -6.47 2.69
CA GLY A 42 0.66 -5.88 1.37
C GLY A 42 0.95 -4.39 1.44
N ASN A 43 0.17 -3.63 2.22
CA ASN A 43 0.36 -2.19 2.43
C ASN A 43 1.71 -1.89 3.10
N VAL A 44 2.12 -2.67 4.11
CA VAL A 44 3.44 -2.54 4.74
C VAL A 44 4.57 -2.84 3.74
N LEU A 45 4.45 -3.92 2.97
CA LEU A 45 5.44 -4.28 1.95
C LEU A 45 5.54 -3.19 0.88
N TRP A 46 4.42 -2.60 0.48
CA TRP A 46 4.37 -1.50 -0.48
C TRP A 46 5.15 -0.27 0.00
N VAL A 47 4.95 0.12 1.27
CA VAL A 47 5.67 1.24 1.89
C VAL A 47 7.17 0.98 1.87
N VAL A 48 7.61 -0.21 2.29
CA VAL A 48 9.03 -0.60 2.28
C VAL A 48 9.59 -0.58 0.86
N ALA A 49 8.90 -1.23 -0.09
CA ALA A 49 9.34 -1.28 -1.49
C ALA A 49 9.37 0.10 -2.17
N SER A 50 8.56 1.05 -1.73
CA SER A 50 8.56 2.42 -2.25
C SER A 50 9.75 3.23 -1.76
N LEU A 51 10.17 3.04 -0.50
CA LEU A 51 11.23 3.84 0.13
C LEU A 51 12.62 3.21 -0.03
N LEU A 52 12.72 1.88 -0.16
CA LEU A 52 14.00 1.18 -0.19
C LEU A 52 14.87 1.52 -1.41
N PRO A 53 14.37 1.57 -2.67
CA PRO A 53 15.21 1.85 -3.83
C PRO A 53 15.87 3.25 -3.81
N PRO A 54 15.17 4.34 -3.42
CA PRO A 54 15.81 5.63 -3.19
C PRO A 54 16.87 5.62 -2.08
N LEU A 55 16.59 4.95 -0.95
CA LEU A 55 17.51 4.86 0.18
C LEU A 55 18.77 4.05 -0.12
N LEU A 56 18.66 3.05 -0.99
CA LEU A 56 19.80 2.26 -1.48
C LEU A 56 20.55 2.93 -2.64
N GLY A 57 20.15 4.12 -3.06
CA GLY A 57 20.76 4.84 -4.19
C GLY A 57 20.49 4.22 -5.57
N MET A 58 19.55 3.27 -5.65
CA MET A 58 19.16 2.62 -6.93
C MET A 58 18.31 3.55 -7.80
N VAL A 59 17.62 4.50 -7.17
CA VAL A 59 16.82 5.54 -7.82
C VAL A 59 17.19 6.88 -7.21
N SER A 60 17.27 7.94 -8.03
CA SER A 60 17.54 9.31 -7.57
C SER A 60 16.33 10.20 -7.85
N PRO A 61 15.34 10.28 -6.93
CA PRO A 61 14.17 11.14 -7.11
C PRO A 61 14.56 12.62 -7.03
N ASN A 62 13.88 13.45 -7.82
CA ASN A 62 13.90 14.90 -7.61
C ASN A 62 12.96 15.29 -6.44
N ALA A 63 12.87 16.58 -6.12
CA ALA A 63 12.03 17.06 -5.01
C ALA A 63 10.56 16.64 -5.12
N LEU A 64 9.97 16.70 -6.33
CA LEU A 64 8.59 16.26 -6.57
C LEU A 64 8.44 14.74 -6.40
N GLY A 65 9.42 13.96 -6.87
CA GLY A 65 9.45 12.51 -6.70
C GLY A 65 9.52 12.10 -5.22
N TRP A 66 10.34 12.79 -4.42
CA TRP A 66 10.37 12.60 -2.97
C TRP A 66 9.05 12.97 -2.30
N ALA A 67 8.47 14.12 -2.65
CA ALA A 67 7.18 14.54 -2.11
C ALA A 67 6.08 13.50 -2.40
N PHE A 68 6.05 12.97 -3.63
CA PHE A 68 5.12 11.90 -4.01
C PHE A 68 5.39 10.61 -3.23
N LEU A 69 6.63 10.10 -3.21
CA LEU A 69 6.99 8.85 -2.54
C LEU A 69 6.68 8.89 -1.04
N VAL A 70 7.04 9.97 -0.36
CA VAL A 70 6.77 10.14 1.08
C VAL A 70 5.28 10.31 1.33
N GLY A 71 4.59 11.10 0.50
CA GLY A 71 3.14 11.29 0.60
C GLY A 71 2.36 9.99 0.45
N GLN A 72 2.62 9.20 -0.61
CA GLN A 72 1.95 7.92 -0.83
C GLN A 72 2.35 6.87 0.21
N ALA A 73 3.62 6.80 0.62
CA ALA A 73 4.07 5.87 1.65
C ALA A 73 3.43 6.18 3.01
N GLY A 74 3.32 7.46 3.37
CA GLY A 74 2.64 7.90 4.58
C GLY A 74 1.15 7.57 4.56
N PHE A 75 0.47 7.84 3.43
CA PHE A 75 -0.96 7.54 3.28
C PHE A 75 -1.24 6.03 3.37
N VAL A 76 -0.48 5.20 2.64
CA VAL A 76 -0.63 3.73 2.68
C VAL A 76 -0.27 3.17 4.07
N GLY A 77 0.75 3.73 4.72
CA GLY A 77 1.11 3.37 6.10
C GLY A 77 0.00 3.69 7.10
N LEU A 78 -0.66 4.84 6.95
CA LEU A 78 -1.83 5.21 7.75
C LEU A 78 -2.98 4.22 7.55
N LEU A 79 -3.29 3.85 6.31
CA LEU A 79 -4.32 2.84 6.01
C LEU A 79 -3.99 1.50 6.68
N ALA A 80 -2.77 1.00 6.52
CA ALA A 80 -2.32 -0.23 7.16
C ALA A 80 -2.48 -0.20 8.69
N TRP A 81 -2.19 0.94 9.31
CA TRP A 81 -2.34 1.13 10.75
C TRP A 81 -3.82 1.10 11.19
N LEU A 82 -4.69 1.79 10.45
CA LEU A 82 -6.13 1.81 10.70
C LEU A 82 -6.75 0.42 10.52
N GLU A 83 -6.41 -0.28 9.44
CA GLU A 83 -6.83 -1.65 9.15
C GLU A 83 -6.40 -2.64 10.24
N ALA A 84 -5.14 -2.53 10.70
CA ALA A 84 -4.64 -3.33 11.82
C ALA A 84 -5.39 -3.02 13.13
N GLY A 85 -5.72 -1.74 13.37
CA GLY A 85 -6.54 -1.30 14.50
C GLY A 85 -7.95 -1.88 14.46
N ALA A 86 -8.63 -1.79 13.32
CA ALA A 86 -9.96 -2.36 13.11
C ALA A 86 -9.98 -3.88 13.35
N GLY A 87 -8.95 -4.59 12.88
CA GLY A 87 -8.80 -6.03 13.12
C GLY A 87 -8.59 -6.40 14.59
N ARG A 88 -7.92 -5.55 15.38
CA ARG A 88 -7.77 -5.73 16.84
C ARG A 88 -9.07 -5.45 17.58
N ALA A 89 -9.79 -4.38 17.23
CA ALA A 89 -11.08 -4.04 17.84
C ALA A 89 -12.13 -5.13 17.61
N ALA A 90 -12.23 -5.63 16.37
CA ALA A 90 -13.11 -6.75 16.02
C ALA A 90 -12.74 -8.05 16.75
N ALA A 91 -11.50 -8.18 17.25
CA ALA A 91 -11.07 -9.32 18.04
C ALA A 91 -11.41 -9.24 19.51
N ALA A 92 -11.50 -8.05 20.07
CA ALA A 92 -11.87 -7.84 21.47
C ALA A 92 -13.39 -7.92 21.69
N ALA A 93 -14.18 -7.74 20.62
CA ALA A 93 -15.64 -7.76 20.66
C ALA A 93 -16.28 -9.15 20.37
N ALA A 94 -15.47 -10.17 20.08
CA ALA A 94 -15.91 -11.53 19.75
C ALA A 94 -15.51 -12.50 20.87
#